data_AF-A0A177B7J1-F1
#
_entry.id   AF-A0A177B7J1-F1
#
_cell.length_a   1.000
_cell.length_b   1.000
_cell.length_c   1.000
_cell.angle_alpha   90.00
_cell.angle_beta   90.00
_cell.angle_gamma   90.00
#
_symmetry.space_group_name_H-M   'P 1'
#
loop_
_entity.id
_entity.type
_entity.pdbx_description
1 polymer ?
#
loop_
_entity_poly.entity_id
_entity_poly.type
_entity_poly.pdbx_seq_one_letter_code
_entity_poly.pdbx_strand_id
1 'polypeptide(L)'
;ANLTDFEATILTVIFTDKLIHFLIDEMAICTPTRLSLIINIFIFVLQFKNDQYSNRVIMYLSLLDENDTLNILLNLIAHTIYTFNKKNVEKIGCKKNIISSITNMIGSSILNLQNENIKICFNMTSILILFYELLYLNRNFIFRIHCEIPEDATFFHNDVPKRSSLLSIFIEYLSITMQYIRADENILIVNLCLEIISVMLSDNYLIEVLHNVNFVFDVNLYIKGVKSRNVSVVRKETVPIIFCLIDIICNFFVSNLSRLVPYELLIKCTQILQNCLIYMKKNDIRLIFEWNILWKSCFIMLAYFVKNENCFVSNEALILIENISNILTTFLQYGDHFLYHVDDYLTFYVNILKCPSLIEQLLQIFHKKSCLIKNSKNIYIYNSMDNLRIINQYFLPVIAAYKSSNKVSNVSDEIISDIVHENFENLHLRCLSLKTFENKYNDKLIEILINRIGTKVRHHLTDICQD
;
A
#
# COMPACT_ATOMS: atom_id res chain seq x y z
N ALA A 1 25.01 4.43 -15.39
CA ALA A 1 25.41 3.72 -16.63
C ALA A 1 26.79 4.14 -17.13
N ASN A 2 27.11 5.43 -17.35
CA ASN A 2 28.50 5.85 -17.66
C ASN A 2 28.99 6.91 -16.66
N LEU A 3 29.41 6.48 -15.48
CA LEU A 3 30.47 7.18 -14.75
C LEU A 3 31.76 6.47 -15.17
N THR A 4 32.81 7.22 -15.48
CA THR A 4 34.09 6.61 -15.82
C THR A 4 34.59 5.82 -14.60
N ASP A 5 35.28 4.69 -14.82
CA ASP A 5 35.86 3.86 -13.74
C ASP A 5 36.67 4.70 -12.73
N PHE A 6 37.17 5.86 -13.16
CA PHE A 6 37.86 6.85 -12.35
C PHE A 6 36.95 7.55 -11.31
N GLU A 7 35.76 8.02 -11.68
CA GLU A 7 34.81 8.66 -10.77
C GLU A 7 34.21 7.65 -9.76
N ALA A 8 34.05 6.41 -10.20
CA ALA A 8 33.64 5.27 -9.37
C ALA A 8 34.68 4.89 -8.30
N THR A 9 35.97 4.92 -8.68
CA THR A 9 37.08 4.65 -7.75
C THR A 9 37.22 5.81 -6.75
N ILE A 10 37.02 7.05 -7.20
CA ILE A 10 37.03 8.23 -6.33
C ILE A 10 35.88 8.19 -5.32
N LEU A 11 34.65 7.86 -5.71
CA LEU A 11 33.51 7.79 -4.77
C LEU A 11 33.66 6.66 -3.73
N THR A 12 34.18 5.50 -4.13
CA THR A 12 34.41 4.38 -3.20
C THR A 12 35.62 4.58 -2.28
N VAL A 13 36.63 5.35 -2.73
CA VAL A 13 37.81 5.71 -1.91
C VAL A 13 37.54 6.91 -1.01
N ILE A 14 36.70 7.86 -1.42
CA ILE A 14 36.36 9.07 -0.63
C ILE A 14 35.41 8.75 0.53
N PHE A 15 34.44 7.86 0.35
CA PHE A 15 33.48 7.50 1.39
C PHE A 15 34.09 6.50 2.40
N THR A 16 34.95 7.04 3.26
CA THR A 16 35.38 6.40 4.50
C THR A 16 34.26 6.44 5.54
N ASP A 17 34.28 5.55 6.54
CA ASP A 17 33.30 5.56 7.64
C ASP A 17 33.14 6.96 8.27
N LYS A 18 34.25 7.71 8.35
CA LYS A 18 34.27 9.10 8.84
C LYS A 18 33.47 10.07 7.97
N LEU A 19 33.48 9.89 6.65
CA LEU A 19 32.72 10.73 5.73
C LEU A 19 31.22 10.37 5.78
N ILE A 20 30.88 9.11 6.05
CA ILE A 20 29.49 8.69 6.27
C ILE A 20 28.95 9.32 7.56
N HIS A 21 29.67 9.22 8.67
CA HIS A 21 29.32 9.91 9.92
C HIS A 21 29.20 11.42 9.69
N PHE A 22 30.18 12.03 9.04
CA PHE A 22 30.14 13.47 8.72
C PHE A 22 28.92 13.86 7.90
N LEU A 23 28.52 13.06 6.90
CA LEU A 23 27.32 13.36 6.12
C LEU A 23 26.05 13.20 6.92
N ILE A 24 25.97 12.21 7.83
CA ILE A 24 24.81 12.03 8.71
C ILE A 24 24.73 13.19 9.72
N ASP A 25 25.86 13.63 10.26
CA ASP A 25 25.95 14.78 11.15
C ASP A 25 25.59 16.09 10.43
N GLU A 26 26.09 16.28 9.20
CA GLU A 26 25.72 17.40 8.33
C GLU A 26 24.22 17.37 7.96
N MET A 27 23.64 16.18 7.76
CA MET A 27 22.20 16.04 7.55
C MET A 27 21.39 16.56 8.74
N ALA A 28 21.94 16.55 9.96
CA ALA A 28 21.27 17.08 11.15
C ALA A 28 21.34 18.62 11.25
N ILE A 29 22.33 19.26 10.62
CA ILE A 29 22.66 20.69 10.83
C ILE A 29 22.32 21.56 9.60
N CYS A 30 22.16 20.95 8.42
CA CYS A 30 22.04 21.67 7.16
C CYS A 30 20.67 22.36 6.91
N THR A 31 20.72 23.50 6.21
CA THR A 31 19.55 24.14 5.58
C THR A 31 18.80 23.20 4.63
N PRO A 32 17.48 23.33 4.45
CA PRO A 32 16.65 22.38 3.67
C PRO A 32 17.12 22.13 2.23
N THR A 33 17.68 23.15 1.56
CA THR A 33 18.22 23.05 0.20
C THR A 33 19.50 22.23 0.15
N ARG A 34 20.46 22.48 1.05
CA ARG A 34 21.70 21.68 1.18
C ARG A 34 21.41 20.25 1.63
N LEU A 35 20.44 20.07 2.54
CA LEU A 35 20.02 18.75 3.01
C LEU A 35 19.54 17.87 1.85
N SER A 36 18.75 18.44 0.93
CA SER A 36 18.26 17.69 -0.24
C SER A 36 19.39 17.17 -1.13
N LEU A 37 20.44 17.97 -1.33
CA LEU A 37 21.59 17.63 -2.16
C LEU A 37 22.43 16.54 -1.49
N ILE A 38 22.68 16.68 -0.19
CA ILE A 38 23.41 15.70 0.63
C ILE A 38 22.69 14.34 0.61
N ILE A 39 21.37 14.31 0.81
CA ILE A 39 20.58 13.07 0.76
C ILE A 39 20.63 12.43 -0.63
N ASN A 40 20.59 13.22 -1.71
CA ASN A 40 20.67 12.67 -3.06
C ASN A 40 22.03 12.05 -3.36
N ILE A 41 23.11 12.72 -2.95
CA ILE A 41 24.46 12.18 -3.08
C ILE A 41 24.58 10.91 -2.26
N PHE A 42 24.07 10.92 -1.03
CA PHE A 42 24.08 9.75 -0.15
C PHE A 42 23.36 8.55 -0.79
N ILE A 43 22.14 8.73 -1.31
CA ILE A 43 21.40 7.68 -2.01
C ILE A 43 22.12 7.20 -3.28
N PHE A 44 22.69 8.14 -4.04
CA PHE A 44 23.42 7.80 -5.24
C PHE A 44 24.64 6.91 -4.94
N VAL A 45 25.35 7.20 -3.85
CA VAL A 45 26.48 6.39 -3.38
C VAL A 45 26.01 5.07 -2.78
N LEU A 46 24.93 5.07 -1.99
CA LEU A 46 24.35 3.86 -1.40
C LEU A 46 23.96 2.84 -2.46
N GLN A 47 23.44 3.31 -3.59
CA GLN A 47 22.97 2.45 -4.68
C GLN A 47 24.02 2.19 -5.76
N PHE A 48 25.24 2.67 -5.57
CA PHE A 48 26.34 2.40 -6.48
C PHE A 48 26.69 0.90 -6.42
N LYS A 49 26.49 0.19 -7.53
CA LYS A 49 26.90 -1.20 -7.71
C LYS A 49 28.13 -1.24 -8.61
N ASN A 50 29.22 -1.82 -8.11
CA ASN A 50 30.42 -2.12 -8.90
C ASN A 50 30.76 -3.60 -8.71
N ASP A 51 30.99 -4.31 -9.81
CA ASP A 51 31.27 -5.76 -9.82
C ASP A 51 32.58 -6.10 -9.09
N GLN A 52 33.45 -5.12 -8.84
CA GLN A 52 34.77 -5.31 -8.24
C GLN A 52 34.84 -5.05 -6.73
N TYR A 53 33.89 -4.32 -6.13
CA TYR A 53 33.95 -3.92 -4.72
C TYR A 53 32.58 -3.95 -4.03
N SER A 54 32.53 -4.47 -2.80
CA SER A 54 31.34 -4.33 -1.95
C SER A 54 31.13 -2.86 -1.56
N ASN A 55 29.88 -2.40 -1.66
CA ASN A 55 29.54 -1.03 -1.30
C ASN A 55 29.70 -0.84 0.22
N ARG A 56 30.70 -0.04 0.63
CA ARG A 56 31.00 0.20 2.04
C ARG A 56 29.88 0.91 2.79
N VAL A 57 29.08 1.74 2.11
CA VAL A 57 27.92 2.41 2.72
C VAL A 57 26.83 1.40 3.08
N ILE A 58 26.58 0.40 2.22
CA ILE A 58 25.64 -0.68 2.51
C ILE A 58 26.11 -1.50 3.72
N MET A 59 27.41 -1.85 3.74
CA MET A 59 27.99 -2.54 4.89
C MET A 59 27.86 -1.72 6.18
N TYR A 60 28.23 -0.45 6.14
CA TYR A 60 28.14 0.44 7.27
C TYR A 60 26.70 0.56 7.80
N LEU A 61 25.72 0.82 6.93
CA LEU A 61 24.31 0.88 7.32
C LEU A 61 23.78 -0.44 7.88
N SER A 62 24.23 -1.58 7.35
CA SER A 62 23.83 -2.90 7.86
C SER A 62 24.40 -3.22 9.25
N LEU A 63 25.55 -2.64 9.60
CA LEU A 63 26.26 -2.84 10.87
C LEU A 63 26.06 -1.67 11.85
N LEU A 64 25.26 -0.68 11.47
CA LEU A 64 25.03 0.49 12.29
C LEU A 64 24.23 0.10 13.55
N ASP A 65 24.94 0.04 14.68
CA ASP A 65 24.36 -0.23 16.00
C ASP A 65 24.21 1.04 16.84
N GLU A 66 24.88 2.14 16.46
CA GLU A 66 24.86 3.38 17.23
C GLU A 66 23.46 3.98 17.35
N ASN A 67 22.99 4.11 18.60
CA ASN A 67 21.63 4.54 18.88
C ASN A 67 21.36 5.97 18.38
N ASP A 68 22.33 6.86 18.47
CA ASP A 68 22.14 8.28 18.15
C ASP A 68 22.03 8.49 16.63
N THR A 69 22.91 7.86 15.86
CA THR A 69 22.92 7.91 14.39
C THR A 69 21.62 7.35 13.80
N LEU A 70 21.12 6.22 14.32
CA LEU A 70 19.82 5.66 13.92
C LEU A 70 18.65 6.59 14.26
N ASN A 71 18.70 7.26 15.42
CA ASN A 71 17.66 8.22 15.82
C ASN A 71 17.66 9.47 14.93
N ILE A 72 18.85 9.96 14.54
CA ILE A 72 18.98 11.08 13.59
C ILE A 72 18.32 10.72 12.26
N LEU A 73 18.64 9.54 11.69
CA LEU A 73 18.04 9.07 10.43
C LEU A 73 16.53 8.89 10.54
N LEU A 74 16.05 8.29 11.63
CA LEU A 74 14.62 8.12 11.90
C LEU A 74 13.89 9.47 11.97
N ASN A 75 14.45 10.44 12.69
CA ASN A 75 13.88 11.77 12.83
C ASN A 75 13.90 12.57 11.53
N LEU A 76 14.96 12.43 10.73
CA LEU A 76 15.05 13.04 9.42
C LEU A 76 13.95 12.53 8.50
N ILE A 77 13.75 11.21 8.44
CA ILE A 77 12.68 10.60 7.62
C ILE A 77 11.31 11.03 8.14
N ALA A 78 11.09 10.97 9.46
CA ALA A 78 9.81 11.34 10.07
C ALA A 78 9.47 12.81 9.83
N HIS A 79 10.41 13.72 10.07
CA HIS A 79 10.21 15.15 9.89
C HIS A 79 9.93 15.53 8.43
N THR A 80 10.67 14.95 7.49
CA THR A 80 10.47 15.24 6.06
C THR A 80 9.11 14.72 5.54
N ILE A 81 8.71 13.51 5.94
CA ILE A 81 7.38 12.98 5.59
C ILE A 81 6.27 13.80 6.28
N TYR A 82 6.44 14.14 7.55
CA TYR A 82 5.45 14.91 8.29
C TYR A 82 5.26 16.32 7.72
N THR A 83 6.34 17.04 7.39
CA THR A 83 6.26 18.37 6.77
C THR A 83 5.57 18.31 5.41
N PHE A 84 5.74 17.23 4.64
CA PHE A 84 4.97 16.99 3.43
C PHE A 84 3.47 16.78 3.73
N ASN A 85 3.15 15.95 4.73
CA ASN A 85 1.76 15.72 5.14
C ASN A 85 1.10 17.04 5.53
N LYS A 86 1.68 17.78 6.49
CA LYS A 86 1.17 19.09 6.97
C LYS A 86 0.84 20.04 5.82
N LYS A 87 1.77 20.22 4.87
CA LYS A 87 1.56 21.09 3.69
C LYS A 87 0.39 20.63 2.80
N ASN A 88 0.22 19.33 2.60
CA ASN A 88 -0.87 18.81 1.77
C ASN A 88 -2.21 18.84 2.50
N VAL A 89 -2.21 18.62 3.80
CA VAL A 89 -3.39 18.70 4.66
C VAL A 89 -3.93 20.13 4.68
N GLU A 90 -3.07 21.14 4.87
CA GLU A 90 -3.45 22.55 4.79
C GLU A 90 -4.09 22.88 3.43
N LYS A 91 -3.52 22.37 2.33
CA LYS A 91 -4.09 22.55 0.97
C LYS A 91 -5.44 21.84 0.80
N ILE A 92 -5.65 20.69 1.42
CA ILE A 92 -6.93 19.97 1.42
C ILE A 92 -7.97 20.73 2.26
N GLY A 93 -7.57 21.28 3.41
CA GLY A 93 -8.41 22.08 4.31
C GLY A 93 -8.84 23.42 3.68
N CYS A 94 -7.94 24.13 3.00
CA CYS A 94 -8.26 25.38 2.28
C CYS A 94 -9.34 25.17 1.22
N LYS A 95 -9.39 24.01 0.55
CA LYS A 95 -10.45 23.69 -0.41
C LYS A 95 -11.85 23.55 0.23
N LYS A 96 -11.96 23.22 1.53
CA LYS A 96 -13.24 23.23 2.24
C LYS A 96 -13.71 24.65 2.58
N ASN A 97 -12.80 25.54 2.96
CA ASN A 97 -13.15 26.91 3.37
C ASN A 97 -13.37 27.88 2.20
N ILE A 98 -12.80 27.61 1.03
CA ILE A 98 -12.99 28.47 -0.16
C ILE A 98 -14.35 28.21 -0.84
N ILE A 99 -15.03 27.08 -0.57
CA ILE A 99 -16.34 26.77 -1.20
C ILE A 99 -17.49 27.63 -0.63
N SER A 100 -17.31 28.34 0.48
CA SER A 100 -18.28 29.37 0.89
C SER A 100 -18.25 30.63 0.03
N SER A 101 -17.24 30.77 -0.86
CA SER A 101 -17.07 31.99 -1.65
C SER A 101 -16.51 31.67 -3.04
N ILE A 102 -17.38 31.83 -4.04
CA ILE A 102 -17.11 31.97 -5.48
C ILE A 102 -17.24 30.69 -6.32
N THR A 103 -18.41 30.58 -6.94
CA THR A 103 -18.88 29.50 -7.81
C THR A 103 -18.39 29.56 -9.28
N ASN A 104 -17.41 30.39 -9.68
CA ASN A 104 -17.11 30.60 -11.12
C ASN A 104 -15.61 30.68 -11.50
N MET A 105 -14.73 29.84 -10.94
CA MET A 105 -13.33 29.73 -11.41
C MET A 105 -12.79 28.29 -11.47
N ILE A 106 -13.63 27.34 -11.88
CA ILE A 106 -13.25 25.94 -12.08
C ILE A 106 -12.87 25.75 -13.55
N GLY A 107 -11.59 25.98 -13.87
CA GLY A 107 -11.05 25.71 -15.21
C GLY A 107 -9.54 25.85 -15.30
N SER A 108 -8.95 26.86 -14.63
CA SER A 108 -7.51 27.14 -14.70
C SER A 108 -6.68 26.59 -13.53
N SER A 109 -7.28 26.34 -12.36
CA SER A 109 -6.56 25.83 -11.18
C SER A 109 -6.27 24.33 -11.20
N ILE A 110 -6.93 23.55 -12.06
CA ILE A 110 -6.64 22.11 -12.24
C ILE A 110 -5.41 21.88 -13.12
N LEU A 111 -5.14 22.81 -14.05
CA LEU A 111 -3.92 22.82 -14.85
C LEU A 111 -2.73 23.44 -14.09
N ASN A 112 -2.96 24.42 -13.21
CA ASN A 112 -1.88 24.96 -12.36
C ASN A 112 -1.42 24.00 -11.25
N LEU A 113 -2.22 22.99 -10.88
CA LEU A 113 -1.79 21.91 -9.97
C LEU A 113 -0.65 21.04 -10.53
N GLN A 114 -0.44 21.06 -11.85
CA GLN A 114 0.66 20.33 -12.50
C GLN A 114 1.96 21.15 -12.57
N ASN A 115 1.86 22.49 -12.58
CA ASN A 115 2.99 23.34 -12.93
C ASN A 115 3.69 24.04 -11.74
N GLU A 116 3.06 24.18 -10.57
CA GLU A 116 3.70 24.86 -9.43
C GLU A 116 4.39 23.93 -8.42
N ASN A 117 4.25 22.61 -8.55
CA ASN A 117 4.76 21.64 -7.56
C ASN A 117 6.24 21.26 -7.71
N ILE A 118 7.02 21.91 -8.58
CA ILE A 118 8.40 21.47 -8.89
C ILE A 118 9.48 22.15 -8.03
N LYS A 119 9.18 23.21 -7.25
CA LYS A 119 10.25 24.00 -6.61
C LYS A 119 10.49 23.79 -5.11
N ILE A 120 9.70 22.97 -4.41
CA ILE A 120 10.01 22.58 -3.01
C ILE A 120 9.66 21.11 -2.79
N CYS A 121 10.18 20.24 -3.64
CA CYS A 121 10.44 18.87 -3.22
C CYS A 121 11.79 18.91 -2.50
N PHE A 122 11.79 18.81 -1.18
CA PHE A 122 12.71 17.82 -0.58
C PHE A 122 12.58 16.57 -1.44
N ASN A 123 13.67 15.93 -1.87
CA ASN A 123 13.54 14.75 -2.73
C ASN A 123 12.92 13.59 -1.94
N MET A 124 11.59 13.59 -1.84
CA MET A 124 10.78 12.57 -1.16
C MET A 124 11.10 11.19 -1.71
N THR A 125 11.41 11.10 -3.01
CA THR A 125 11.94 9.88 -3.63
C THR A 125 13.20 9.38 -2.94
N SER A 126 14.18 10.25 -2.69
CA SER A 126 15.45 9.87 -2.04
C SER A 126 15.23 9.48 -0.57
N ILE A 127 14.37 10.19 0.15
CA ILE A 127 14.00 9.87 1.53
C ILE A 127 13.28 8.52 1.62
N LEU A 128 12.36 8.24 0.70
CA LEU A 128 11.66 6.96 0.66
C LEU A 128 12.58 5.81 0.25
N ILE A 129 13.56 6.04 -0.64
CA ILE A 129 14.60 5.05 -0.93
C ILE A 129 15.44 4.81 0.32
N LEU A 130 15.87 5.87 1.03
CA LEU A 130 16.60 5.74 2.28
C LEU A 130 15.82 4.90 3.29
N PHE A 131 14.52 5.17 3.42
CA PHE A 131 13.64 4.43 4.31
C PHE A 131 13.52 2.96 3.91
N TYR A 132 13.32 2.68 2.62
CA TYR A 132 13.28 1.32 2.08
C TYR A 132 14.58 0.55 2.36
N GLU A 133 15.72 1.17 2.13
CA GLU A 133 17.04 0.58 2.35
C GLU A 133 17.33 0.32 3.82
N LEU A 134 17.00 1.27 4.71
CA LEU A 134 17.19 1.08 6.15
C LEU A 134 16.33 -0.07 6.68
N LEU A 135 15.10 -0.23 6.19
CA LEU A 135 14.24 -1.37 6.54
C LEU A 135 14.81 -2.69 6.01
N TYR A 136 15.44 -2.69 4.83
CA TYR A 136 16.00 -3.91 4.25
C TYR A 136 17.34 -4.31 4.89
N LEU A 137 18.17 -3.34 5.27
CA LEU A 137 19.55 -3.54 5.69
C LEU A 137 19.74 -3.62 7.20
N ASN A 138 18.96 -2.89 7.99
CA ASN A 138 19.24 -2.70 9.42
C ASN A 138 18.09 -3.15 10.33
N ARG A 139 18.32 -4.25 11.08
CA ARG A 139 17.34 -4.79 12.04
C ARG A 139 17.11 -3.87 13.25
N ASN A 140 18.12 -3.13 13.71
CA ASN A 140 17.95 -2.20 14.84
C ASN A 140 17.06 -1.02 14.47
N PHE A 141 17.09 -0.60 13.20
CA PHE A 141 16.18 0.42 12.68
C PHE A 141 14.73 -0.06 12.70
N ILE A 142 14.48 -1.31 12.29
CA ILE A 142 13.15 -1.96 12.33
C ILE A 142 12.51 -1.84 13.73
N PHE A 143 13.26 -2.12 14.80
CA PHE A 143 12.75 -2.05 16.16
C PHE A 143 12.31 -0.65 16.61
N ARG A 144 12.71 0.42 15.91
CA ARG A 144 12.45 1.81 16.33
C ARG A 144 11.30 2.49 15.60
N ILE A 145 10.88 2.00 14.44
CA ILE A 145 9.92 2.73 13.59
C ILE A 145 8.56 2.93 14.25
N HIS A 146 8.20 2.05 15.18
CA HIS A 146 6.93 2.06 15.91
C HIS A 146 7.02 2.87 17.22
N CYS A 147 8.24 3.15 17.72
CA CYS A 147 8.44 3.91 18.94
C CYS A 147 8.00 5.37 18.75
N GLU A 148 7.50 5.99 19.82
CA GLU A 148 7.26 7.42 19.84
C GLU A 148 8.58 8.17 19.63
N ILE A 149 8.56 9.18 18.77
CA ILE A 149 9.73 10.02 18.52
C ILE A 149 10.01 10.85 19.79
N PRO A 150 11.21 10.74 20.40
CA PRO A 150 11.53 11.45 21.65
C PRO A 150 11.50 12.97 21.45
N GLU A 151 10.93 13.70 22.43
CA GLU A 151 10.81 15.17 22.41
C GLU A 151 12.19 15.86 22.34
N ASP A 152 13.21 15.29 22.97
CA ASP A 152 14.57 15.84 23.03
C ASP A 152 15.42 15.54 21.79
N ALA A 153 14.94 14.66 20.89
CA ALA A 153 15.68 14.21 19.72
C ALA A 153 15.31 14.97 18.43
N THR A 154 14.36 15.90 18.49
CA THR A 154 13.98 16.71 17.32
C THR A 154 15.01 17.80 17.05
N PHE A 155 16.08 17.45 16.34
CA PHE A 155 17.03 18.41 15.75
C PHE A 155 16.32 19.46 14.87
N PHE A 156 15.15 19.11 14.33
CA PHE A 156 14.27 19.98 13.57
C PHE A 156 13.09 20.41 14.46
N HIS A 157 13.00 21.70 14.79
CA HIS A 157 11.98 22.33 15.65
C HIS A 157 10.60 21.62 15.70
N ASN A 158 10.09 21.40 16.93
CA ASN A 158 8.75 21.14 17.51
C ASN A 158 7.46 20.99 16.64
N ASP A 159 7.55 20.80 15.33
CA ASP A 159 6.39 20.78 14.43
C ASP A 159 5.70 19.42 14.39
N VAL A 160 6.44 18.33 14.66
CA VAL A 160 5.92 16.96 14.67
C VAL A 160 4.97 16.79 15.87
N PRO A 161 3.77 16.20 15.70
CA PRO A 161 2.78 16.10 16.77
C PRO A 161 3.33 15.25 17.92
N LYS A 162 2.99 15.63 19.15
CA LYS A 162 3.34 14.83 20.33
C LYS A 162 2.87 13.38 20.16
N ARG A 163 3.73 12.40 20.47
CA ARG A 163 3.48 10.95 20.42
C ARG A 163 3.30 10.32 19.03
N SER A 164 3.68 10.97 17.94
CA SER A 164 3.67 10.32 16.63
C SER A 164 4.88 9.39 16.44
N SER A 165 4.66 8.22 15.83
CA SER A 165 5.73 7.33 15.39
C SER A 165 6.04 7.57 13.91
N LEU A 166 7.23 7.18 13.45
CA LEU A 166 7.54 7.20 12.01
C LEU A 166 6.51 6.38 11.22
N LEU A 167 6.08 5.27 11.79
CA LEU A 167 5.09 4.38 11.20
C LEU A 167 3.71 5.07 11.03
N SER A 168 3.23 5.82 12.03
CA SER A 168 1.96 6.55 11.92
C SER A 168 2.02 7.67 10.87
N ILE A 169 3.13 8.42 10.86
CA ILE A 169 3.39 9.50 9.89
C ILE A 169 3.45 8.94 8.46
N PHE A 170 4.09 7.78 8.28
CA PHE A 170 4.20 7.13 6.98
C PHE A 170 2.85 6.61 6.46
N ILE A 171 2.00 6.05 7.33
CA ILE A 171 0.65 5.60 6.94
C ILE A 171 -0.23 6.78 6.53
N GLU A 172 -0.13 7.92 7.24
CA GLU A 172 -0.79 9.16 6.82
C GLU A 172 -0.31 9.60 5.43
N TYR A 173 1.00 9.57 5.19
CA TYR A 173 1.59 9.89 3.88
C TYR A 173 1.10 8.98 2.76
N LEU A 174 1.03 7.66 3.02
CA LEU A 174 0.49 6.69 2.08
C LEU A 174 -0.96 7.03 1.71
N SER A 175 -1.78 7.38 2.71
CA SER A 175 -3.19 7.73 2.50
C SER A 175 -3.37 8.96 1.60
N ILE A 176 -2.48 9.95 1.71
CA ILE A 176 -2.50 11.18 0.89
C ILE A 176 -2.03 10.88 -0.53
N THR A 177 -0.88 10.21 -0.68
CA THR A 177 -0.24 9.98 -1.99
C THR A 177 -1.09 9.08 -2.90
N MET A 178 -1.75 8.06 -2.33
CA MET A 178 -2.65 7.17 -3.09
C MET A 178 -3.86 7.87 -3.74
N GLN A 179 -4.17 9.11 -3.35
CA GLN A 179 -5.27 9.86 -3.96
C GLN A 179 -4.88 10.57 -5.26
N TYR A 180 -3.59 10.74 -5.51
CA TYR A 180 -3.06 11.62 -6.56
C TYR A 180 -2.30 10.85 -7.66
N ILE A 181 -2.77 9.66 -8.05
CA ILE A 181 -2.10 8.77 -9.03
C ILE A 181 -2.38 9.14 -10.49
N ARG A 182 -2.22 10.41 -10.86
CA ARG A 182 -2.45 10.86 -12.25
C ARG A 182 -1.17 11.12 -13.04
N ALA A 183 -0.05 11.30 -12.34
CA ALA A 183 1.25 11.54 -12.95
C ALA A 183 2.14 10.31 -12.75
N ASP A 184 2.99 10.01 -13.74
CA ASP A 184 3.89 8.86 -13.71
C ASP A 184 4.84 8.89 -12.51
N GLU A 185 5.25 10.07 -12.07
CA GLU A 185 6.06 10.22 -10.85
C GLU A 185 5.31 9.76 -9.59
N ASN A 186 4.03 10.10 -9.47
CA ASN A 186 3.21 9.70 -8.33
C ASN A 186 2.94 8.20 -8.35
N ILE A 187 2.81 7.58 -9.54
CA ILE A 187 2.72 6.13 -9.68
C ILE A 187 3.96 5.48 -9.08
N LEU A 188 5.16 5.94 -9.46
CA LEU A 188 6.41 5.38 -8.94
C LEU A 188 6.60 5.59 -7.43
N ILE A 189 6.20 6.76 -6.91
CA ILE A 189 6.26 7.05 -5.46
C ILE A 189 5.32 6.14 -4.69
N VAL A 190 4.06 6.00 -5.13
CA VAL A 190 3.10 5.09 -4.49
C VAL A 190 3.60 3.65 -4.60
N ASN A 191 4.20 3.29 -5.74
CA ASN A 191 4.79 1.97 -5.93
C ASN A 191 5.88 1.68 -4.89
N LEU A 192 6.81 2.62 -4.67
CA LEU A 192 7.82 2.52 -3.63
C LEU A 192 7.22 2.44 -2.22
N CYS A 193 6.13 3.17 -1.94
CA CYS A 193 5.49 3.09 -0.64
C CYS A 193 4.84 1.72 -0.39
N LEU A 194 4.26 1.11 -1.43
CA LEU A 194 3.74 -0.26 -1.36
C LEU A 194 4.85 -1.30 -1.19
N GLU A 195 6.03 -1.07 -1.79
CA GLU A 195 7.22 -1.90 -1.57
C GLU A 195 7.70 -1.80 -0.12
N ILE A 196 7.74 -0.59 0.45
CA ILE A 196 8.06 -0.37 1.87
C ILE A 196 7.12 -1.17 2.78
N ILE A 197 5.79 -1.09 2.54
CA ILE A 197 4.81 -1.90 3.30
C ILE A 197 5.05 -3.40 3.10
N SER A 198 5.40 -3.83 1.89
CA SER A 198 5.70 -5.24 1.61
C SER A 198 6.95 -5.74 2.37
N VAL A 199 7.96 -4.88 2.55
CA VAL A 199 9.13 -5.18 3.39
C VAL A 199 8.69 -5.32 4.85
N MET A 200 7.90 -4.38 5.36
CA MET A 200 7.39 -4.43 6.74
C MET A 200 6.60 -5.72 7.01
N LEU A 201 5.76 -6.17 6.08
CA LEU A 201 4.99 -7.41 6.23
C LEU A 201 5.83 -8.69 6.08
N SER A 202 7.04 -8.59 5.53
CA SER A 202 7.94 -9.74 5.40
C SER A 202 8.79 -9.97 6.65
N ASP A 203 8.93 -8.94 7.49
CA ASP A 203 9.62 -9.05 8.77
C ASP A 203 8.66 -9.52 9.87
N ASN A 204 9.04 -10.59 10.58
CA ASN A 204 8.20 -11.22 11.59
C ASN A 204 7.86 -10.29 12.77
N TYR A 205 8.78 -9.40 13.15
CA TYR A 205 8.55 -8.49 14.25
C TYR A 205 7.60 -7.37 13.83
N LEU A 206 7.82 -6.76 12.67
CA LEU A 206 6.95 -5.67 12.19
C LEU A 206 5.54 -6.14 11.89
N ILE A 207 5.36 -7.30 11.27
CA ILE A 207 4.02 -7.82 11.03
C ILE A 207 3.26 -8.08 12.34
N GLU A 208 3.95 -8.51 13.40
CA GLU A 208 3.38 -8.64 14.75
C GLU A 208 2.96 -7.28 15.30
N VAL A 209 3.85 -6.28 15.26
CA VAL A 209 3.56 -4.90 15.70
C VAL A 209 2.35 -4.32 14.95
N LEU A 210 2.24 -4.56 13.64
CA LEU A 210 1.13 -4.06 12.82
C LEU A 210 -0.22 -4.65 13.21
N HIS A 211 -0.26 -5.93 13.61
CA HIS A 211 -1.49 -6.65 13.97
C HIS A 211 -1.82 -6.62 15.47
N ASN A 212 -0.89 -6.20 16.31
CA ASN A 212 -1.04 -6.25 17.76
C ASN A 212 -1.95 -5.10 18.26
N VAL A 213 -3.03 -5.50 18.92
CA VAL A 213 -4.10 -4.61 19.41
C VAL A 213 -3.61 -3.65 20.51
N ASN A 214 -2.51 -3.97 21.19
CA ASN A 214 -1.92 -3.11 22.22
C ASN A 214 -1.13 -1.93 21.62
N PHE A 215 -0.67 -2.05 20.36
CA PHE A 215 0.01 -0.97 19.66
C PHE A 215 -1.01 -0.14 18.89
N VAL A 216 -1.44 0.94 19.54
CA VAL A 216 -2.49 1.81 19.02
C VAL A 216 -1.90 3.17 18.64
N PHE A 217 -2.21 3.65 17.44
CA PHE A 217 -1.63 4.86 16.89
C PHE A 217 -2.71 5.87 16.51
N ASP A 218 -2.43 7.16 16.73
CA ASP A 218 -3.27 8.24 16.21
C ASP A 218 -2.87 8.55 14.76
N VAL A 219 -3.73 8.15 13.82
CA VAL A 219 -3.48 8.28 12.38
C VAL A 219 -4.64 9.01 11.71
N ASN A 220 -4.36 10.15 11.10
CA ASN A 220 -5.35 10.84 10.27
C ASN A 220 -5.40 10.22 8.87
N LEU A 221 -6.49 9.51 8.57
CA LEU A 221 -6.69 8.92 7.25
C LEU A 221 -7.39 9.89 6.29
N TYR A 222 -6.74 10.19 5.18
CA TYR A 222 -7.33 10.97 4.09
C TYR A 222 -7.88 10.01 3.04
N ILE A 223 -9.17 10.15 2.74
CA ILE A 223 -9.90 9.25 1.84
C ILE A 223 -10.76 10.09 0.89
N LYS A 224 -10.89 9.64 -0.36
CA LYS A 224 -11.72 10.29 -1.37
C LYS A 224 -13.09 9.63 -1.40
N GLY A 225 -14.17 10.37 -1.10
CA GLY A 225 -15.51 9.81 -1.07
C GLY A 225 -15.98 9.32 -2.45
N VAL A 226 -16.67 8.18 -2.50
CA VAL A 226 -17.17 7.53 -3.74
C VAL A 226 -18.05 8.47 -4.60
N LYS A 227 -18.78 9.41 -3.97
CA LYS A 227 -19.63 10.41 -4.64
C LYS A 227 -19.08 11.84 -4.60
N SER A 228 -18.03 12.08 -3.82
CA SER A 228 -17.45 13.39 -3.58
C SER A 228 -16.10 13.48 -4.29
N ARG A 229 -15.95 14.45 -5.20
CA ARG A 229 -14.62 14.76 -5.76
C ARG A 229 -13.65 15.32 -4.71
N ASN A 230 -14.14 15.61 -3.50
CA ASN A 230 -13.38 16.20 -2.39
C ASN A 230 -12.93 15.12 -1.41
N VAL A 231 -11.69 15.28 -0.93
CA VAL A 231 -11.03 14.45 0.08
C VAL A 231 -11.61 14.78 1.46
N SER A 232 -11.96 13.77 2.22
CA SER A 232 -12.40 13.89 3.62
C SER A 232 -11.41 13.17 4.53
N VAL A 233 -11.13 13.76 5.70
CA VAL A 233 -10.54 13.01 6.82
C VAL A 233 -11.62 12.07 7.33
N VAL A 234 -11.38 10.77 7.31
CA VAL A 234 -12.41 9.77 7.60
C VAL A 234 -12.31 9.19 9.00
N ARG A 235 -11.11 9.12 9.61
CA ARG A 235 -10.97 8.59 10.98
C ARG A 235 -10.00 9.40 11.83
N LYS A 236 -10.42 9.61 13.09
CA LYS A 236 -9.63 10.08 14.23
C LYS A 236 -9.91 9.11 15.37
N GLU A 237 -9.41 7.90 15.24
CA GLU A 237 -9.51 6.90 16.29
C GLU A 237 -8.14 6.28 16.45
N THR A 238 -7.75 6.10 17.70
CA THR A 238 -6.55 5.35 18.04
C THR A 238 -6.86 3.89 17.70
N VAL A 239 -6.31 3.40 16.58
CA VAL A 239 -6.50 2.03 16.10
C VAL A 239 -5.17 1.36 15.77
N PRO A 240 -5.11 0.01 15.76
CA PRO A 240 -3.95 -0.70 15.24
C PRO A 240 -3.71 -0.35 13.77
N ILE A 241 -2.44 -0.30 13.34
CA ILE A 241 -2.09 0.15 11.99
C ILE A 241 -2.67 -0.74 10.89
N ILE A 242 -2.85 -2.04 11.16
CA ILE A 242 -3.46 -2.94 10.18
C ILE A 242 -4.85 -2.47 9.74
N PHE A 243 -5.63 -1.84 10.63
CA PHE A 243 -6.94 -1.28 10.29
C PHE A 243 -6.78 -0.18 9.24
N CYS A 244 -5.93 0.79 9.55
CA CYS A 244 -5.60 1.90 8.66
C CYS A 244 -5.13 1.40 7.29
N LEU A 245 -4.27 0.37 7.26
CA LEU A 245 -3.76 -0.21 6.02
C LEU A 245 -4.88 -0.86 5.19
N ILE A 246 -5.73 -1.67 5.82
CA ILE A 246 -6.87 -2.32 5.13
C ILE A 246 -7.83 -1.25 4.57
N ASP A 247 -8.16 -0.21 5.32
CA ASP A 247 -9.04 0.86 4.84
C ASP A 247 -8.45 1.65 3.67
N ILE A 248 -7.15 1.98 3.75
CA ILE A 248 -6.43 2.65 2.65
C ILE A 248 -6.53 1.79 1.38
N ILE A 249 -6.29 0.48 1.48
CA ILE A 249 -6.39 -0.46 0.36
C ILE A 249 -7.84 -0.55 -0.18
N CYS A 250 -8.85 -0.67 0.70
CA CYS A 250 -10.25 -0.71 0.30
C CYS A 250 -10.66 0.55 -0.46
N ASN A 251 -10.26 1.72 0.04
CA ASN A 251 -10.50 2.98 -0.65
C ASN A 251 -9.76 3.04 -2.00
N PHE A 252 -8.52 2.56 -2.05
CA PHE A 252 -7.73 2.53 -3.27
C PHE A 252 -8.41 1.68 -4.36
N PHE A 253 -8.96 0.52 -3.98
CA PHE A 253 -9.74 -0.37 -4.86
C PHE A 253 -10.94 0.31 -5.49
N VAL A 254 -11.67 1.15 -4.76
CA VAL A 254 -12.88 1.80 -5.30
C VAL A 254 -12.54 3.09 -6.06
N SER A 255 -11.58 3.88 -5.58
CA SER A 255 -11.31 5.23 -6.09
C SER A 255 -10.51 5.28 -7.40
N ASN A 256 -9.82 4.19 -7.77
CA ASN A 256 -8.93 4.14 -8.94
C ASN A 256 -9.45 3.23 -10.08
N LEU A 257 -10.75 2.91 -10.08
CA LEU A 257 -11.42 2.21 -11.17
C LEU A 257 -11.74 3.19 -12.33
N SER A 258 -10.71 3.52 -13.10
CA SER A 258 -10.78 4.47 -14.22
C SER A 258 -10.44 3.77 -15.55
N ARG A 259 -10.65 4.43 -16.70
CA ARG A 259 -10.28 3.86 -18.01
C ARG A 259 -8.81 3.45 -18.09
N LEU A 260 -7.93 4.11 -17.35
CA LEU A 260 -6.53 3.74 -17.17
C LEU A 260 -6.37 3.18 -15.76
N VAL A 261 -6.52 1.85 -15.66
CA VAL A 261 -6.40 1.14 -14.38
C VAL A 261 -4.91 0.98 -14.05
N PRO A 262 -4.44 1.43 -12.87
CA PRO A 262 -3.05 1.22 -12.44
C PRO A 262 -2.88 -0.22 -11.94
N TYR A 263 -2.83 -1.18 -12.88
CA TYR A 263 -2.81 -2.62 -12.56
C TYR A 263 -1.69 -3.02 -11.61
N GLU A 264 -0.47 -2.55 -11.84
CA GLU A 264 0.68 -2.89 -11.01
C GLU A 264 0.44 -2.54 -9.53
N LEU A 265 -0.09 -1.34 -9.26
CA LEU A 265 -0.38 -0.88 -7.90
C LEU A 265 -1.51 -1.68 -7.27
N LEU A 266 -2.59 -1.95 -8.02
CA LEU A 266 -3.73 -2.74 -7.52
C LEU A 266 -3.32 -4.18 -7.21
N ILE A 267 -2.48 -4.79 -8.05
CA ILE A 267 -1.92 -6.12 -7.81
C ILE A 267 -1.12 -6.12 -6.50
N LYS A 268 -0.22 -5.14 -6.29
CA LYS A 268 0.53 -5.03 -5.03
C LYS A 268 -0.37 -4.84 -3.81
N CYS A 269 -1.40 -4.00 -3.90
CA CYS A 269 -2.39 -3.85 -2.84
C CYS A 269 -3.10 -5.18 -2.50
N THR A 270 -3.49 -5.98 -3.51
CA THR A 270 -4.07 -7.30 -3.25
C THR A 270 -3.09 -8.29 -2.62
N GLN A 271 -1.81 -8.23 -2.97
CA GLN A 271 -0.76 -9.09 -2.39
C GLN A 271 -0.50 -8.74 -0.92
N ILE A 272 -0.40 -7.44 -0.61
CA ILE A 272 -0.27 -6.91 0.75
C ILE A 272 -1.44 -7.40 1.62
N LEU A 273 -2.67 -7.20 1.14
CA LEU A 273 -3.87 -7.64 1.85
C LEU A 273 -3.86 -9.16 2.08
N GLN A 274 -3.51 -9.95 1.06
CA GLN A 274 -3.42 -11.40 1.20
C GLN A 274 -2.39 -11.82 2.25
N ASN A 275 -1.21 -11.18 2.28
CA ASN A 275 -0.19 -11.48 3.28
C ASN A 275 -0.67 -11.18 4.71
N CYS A 276 -1.41 -10.08 4.91
CA CYS A 276 -2.04 -9.79 6.20
C CYS A 276 -3.04 -10.89 6.61
N LEU A 277 -3.94 -11.28 5.70
CA LEU A 277 -4.93 -12.36 5.96
C LEU A 277 -4.25 -13.69 6.31
N ILE A 278 -3.16 -14.04 5.60
CA ILE A 278 -2.41 -15.26 5.88
C ILE A 278 -1.76 -15.21 7.25
N TYR A 279 -1.18 -14.06 7.63
CA TYR A 279 -0.59 -13.90 8.95
C TYR A 279 -1.63 -14.02 10.07
N MET A 280 -2.80 -13.40 9.90
CA MET A 280 -3.89 -13.54 10.86
C MET A 280 -4.34 -14.98 11.02
N LYS A 281 -4.50 -15.72 9.92
CA LYS A 281 -4.81 -17.14 9.98
C LYS A 281 -3.72 -17.94 10.69
N LYS A 282 -2.44 -17.71 10.37
CA LYS A 282 -1.33 -18.49 10.94
C LYS A 282 -1.22 -18.35 12.46
N ASN A 283 -1.64 -17.20 12.99
CA ASN A 283 -1.51 -16.86 14.41
C ASN A 283 -2.87 -16.73 15.13
N ASP A 284 -3.96 -17.13 14.47
CA ASP A 284 -5.34 -17.03 15.00
C ASP A 284 -5.70 -15.64 15.56
N ILE A 285 -5.22 -14.58 14.89
CA ILE A 285 -5.48 -13.20 15.29
C ILE A 285 -6.86 -12.81 14.78
N ARG A 286 -7.79 -12.55 15.70
CA ARG A 286 -9.15 -12.08 15.39
C ARG A 286 -9.22 -10.56 15.47
N LEU A 287 -9.38 -9.91 14.32
CA LEU A 287 -9.52 -8.45 14.27
C LEU A 287 -10.99 -8.03 14.32
N ILE A 288 -11.28 -7.07 15.19
CA ILE A 288 -12.59 -6.42 15.32
C ILE A 288 -12.71 -5.34 14.23
N PHE A 289 -12.84 -5.73 12.97
CA PHE A 289 -12.86 -4.84 11.81
C PHE A 289 -14.21 -4.91 11.07
N GLU A 290 -14.64 -3.81 10.44
CA GLU A 290 -15.83 -3.79 9.58
C GLU A 290 -15.58 -4.47 8.22
N TRP A 291 -15.48 -5.80 8.22
CA TRP A 291 -15.10 -6.62 7.05
C TRP A 291 -16.01 -6.43 5.83
N ASN A 292 -17.25 -6.02 6.05
CA ASN A 292 -18.19 -5.71 4.97
C ASN A 292 -17.68 -4.60 4.02
N ILE A 293 -16.87 -3.66 4.52
CA ILE A 293 -16.23 -2.63 3.68
C ILE A 293 -15.29 -3.28 2.66
N LEU A 294 -14.48 -4.23 3.12
CA LEU A 294 -13.53 -4.94 2.27
C LEU A 294 -14.25 -5.79 1.23
N TRP A 295 -15.23 -6.61 1.64
CA TRP A 295 -15.95 -7.49 0.71
C TRP A 295 -16.68 -6.68 -0.36
N LYS A 296 -17.38 -5.61 0.02
CA LYS A 296 -18.04 -4.71 -0.95
C LYS A 296 -17.03 -4.10 -1.92
N SER A 297 -15.86 -3.67 -1.43
CA SER A 297 -14.80 -3.11 -2.29
C SER A 297 -14.29 -4.14 -3.31
N CYS A 298 -14.08 -5.39 -2.88
CA CYS A 298 -13.71 -6.50 -3.76
C CYS A 298 -14.78 -6.79 -4.82
N PHE A 299 -16.06 -6.90 -4.42
CA PHE A 299 -17.16 -7.12 -5.36
C PHE A 299 -17.35 -5.96 -6.35
N ILE A 300 -17.15 -4.71 -5.92
CA ILE A 300 -17.18 -3.54 -6.81
C ILE A 300 -16.09 -3.64 -7.88
N MET A 301 -14.86 -4.03 -7.51
CA MET A 301 -13.79 -4.25 -8.49
C MET A 301 -14.13 -5.36 -9.48
N LEU A 302 -14.61 -6.51 -8.99
CA LEU A 302 -15.02 -7.61 -9.84
C LEU A 302 -16.15 -7.20 -10.80
N ALA A 303 -17.15 -6.46 -10.32
CA ALA A 303 -18.24 -5.93 -11.14
C ALA A 303 -17.73 -4.97 -12.22
N TYR A 304 -16.72 -4.17 -11.89
CA TYR A 304 -16.08 -3.25 -12.83
C TYR A 304 -15.37 -3.99 -13.99
N PHE A 305 -14.71 -5.12 -13.71
CA PHE A 305 -14.09 -5.95 -14.74
C PHE A 305 -15.11 -6.59 -15.68
N VAL A 306 -16.24 -7.06 -15.13
CA VAL A 306 -17.34 -7.60 -15.94
C VAL A 306 -17.94 -6.53 -16.85
N LYS A 307 -18.23 -5.34 -16.29
CA LYS A 307 -18.85 -4.24 -17.03
C LYS A 307 -17.98 -3.75 -18.20
N ASN A 308 -16.66 -3.85 -18.08
CA ASN A 308 -15.71 -3.36 -19.08
C ASN A 308 -14.90 -4.49 -19.73
N GLU A 309 -15.48 -5.69 -19.88
CA GLU A 309 -14.82 -6.90 -20.42
C GLU A 309 -13.99 -6.64 -21.69
N ASN A 310 -14.55 -5.82 -22.60
CA ASN A 310 -13.98 -5.51 -23.91
C ASN A 310 -12.73 -4.62 -23.86
N CYS A 311 -12.54 -3.86 -22.78
CA CYS A 311 -11.41 -2.94 -22.64
C CYS A 311 -10.17 -3.60 -22.03
N PHE A 312 -10.32 -4.80 -21.43
CA PHE A 312 -9.27 -5.42 -20.63
C PHE A 312 -8.70 -6.66 -21.31
N VAL A 313 -7.69 -6.47 -22.15
CA VAL A 313 -6.97 -7.55 -22.85
C VAL A 313 -5.64 -7.91 -22.15
N SER A 314 -5.24 -7.19 -21.10
CA SER A 314 -3.96 -7.41 -20.44
C SER A 314 -3.97 -8.64 -19.51
N ASN A 315 -2.86 -9.38 -19.48
CA ASN A 315 -2.61 -10.46 -18.52
C ASN A 315 -2.73 -9.97 -17.06
N GLU A 316 -2.42 -8.70 -16.83
CA GLU A 316 -2.47 -8.05 -15.52
C GLU A 316 -3.89 -7.99 -14.94
N ALA A 317 -4.90 -7.74 -15.79
CA ALA A 317 -6.30 -7.77 -15.36
C ALA A 317 -6.72 -9.16 -14.86
N LEU A 318 -6.24 -10.23 -15.51
CA LEU A 318 -6.51 -11.60 -15.08
C LEU A 318 -5.83 -11.93 -13.74
N ILE A 319 -4.58 -11.49 -13.55
CA ILE A 319 -3.86 -11.65 -12.28
C ILE A 319 -4.60 -10.93 -11.15
N LEU A 320 -5.12 -9.74 -11.40
CA LEU A 320 -5.86 -8.97 -10.41
C LEU A 320 -7.18 -9.67 -10.03
N ILE A 321 -7.94 -10.17 -11.01
CA ILE A 321 -9.16 -10.96 -10.77
C ILE A 321 -8.83 -12.23 -9.96
N GLU A 322 -7.74 -12.92 -10.29
CA GLU A 322 -7.25 -14.07 -9.53
C GLU A 322 -6.99 -13.68 -8.06
N ASN A 323 -6.21 -12.63 -7.81
CA ASN A 323 -5.85 -12.23 -6.47
C ASN A 323 -7.08 -11.85 -5.64
N ILE A 324 -8.03 -11.10 -6.22
CA ILE A 324 -9.28 -10.73 -5.53
C ILE A 324 -10.09 -11.99 -5.21
N SER A 325 -10.17 -12.94 -6.13
CA SER A 325 -10.88 -14.19 -5.92
C SER A 325 -10.22 -15.03 -4.82
N ASN A 326 -8.88 -15.07 -4.77
CA ASN A 326 -8.14 -15.75 -3.70
C ASN A 326 -8.38 -15.11 -2.33
N ILE A 327 -8.48 -13.78 -2.25
CA ILE A 327 -8.84 -13.07 -1.02
C ILE A 327 -10.23 -13.52 -0.55
N LEU A 328 -11.24 -13.45 -1.42
CA LEU A 328 -12.61 -13.88 -1.08
C LEU A 328 -12.66 -15.35 -0.65
N THR A 329 -11.92 -16.21 -1.33
CA THR A 329 -11.87 -17.64 -1.00
C THR A 329 -11.09 -17.92 0.28
N THR A 330 -10.15 -17.06 0.68
CA THR A 330 -9.49 -17.12 1.99
C THR A 330 -10.51 -16.88 3.11
N PHE A 331 -11.43 -15.93 2.94
CA PHE A 331 -12.55 -15.74 3.89
C PHE A 331 -13.46 -16.96 3.94
N LEU A 332 -13.79 -17.58 2.79
CA LEU A 332 -14.63 -18.78 2.76
C LEU A 332 -14.03 -20.00 3.45
N GLN A 333 -12.71 -20.14 3.43
CA GLN A 333 -12.05 -21.34 3.95
C GLN A 333 -11.58 -21.19 5.39
N TYR A 334 -11.19 -19.97 5.76
CA TYR A 334 -10.46 -19.70 6.99
C TYR A 334 -11.04 -18.53 7.78
N GLY A 335 -12.22 -18.04 7.42
CA GLY A 335 -12.86 -16.92 8.11
C GLY A 335 -13.10 -17.20 9.59
N ASP A 336 -13.34 -18.44 9.97
CA ASP A 336 -13.45 -18.91 11.35
C ASP A 336 -12.19 -18.66 12.22
N HIS A 337 -11.01 -18.57 11.60
CA HIS A 337 -9.76 -18.35 12.32
C HIS A 337 -9.57 -16.88 12.72
N PHE A 338 -9.96 -15.93 11.85
CA PHE A 338 -9.62 -14.51 12.01
C PHE A 338 -10.80 -13.53 12.02
N LEU A 339 -12.03 -13.96 11.71
CA LEU A 339 -13.23 -13.17 11.94
C LEU A 339 -13.58 -13.20 13.43
N TYR A 340 -14.03 -12.05 13.94
CA TYR A 340 -14.34 -11.90 15.35
C TYR A 340 -15.74 -12.43 15.70
N HIS A 341 -16.74 -12.13 14.88
CA HIS A 341 -18.12 -12.59 15.07
C HIS A 341 -18.54 -13.65 14.03
N VAL A 342 -19.39 -14.60 14.45
CA VAL A 342 -20.00 -15.58 13.53
C VAL A 342 -20.92 -14.90 12.52
N ASP A 343 -21.59 -13.82 12.94
CA ASP A 343 -22.48 -13.03 12.09
C ASP A 343 -21.76 -12.38 10.90
N ASP A 344 -20.48 -12.04 11.06
CA ASP A 344 -19.65 -11.53 9.96
C ASP A 344 -19.51 -12.59 8.86
N TYR A 345 -19.30 -13.84 9.27
CA TYR A 345 -19.18 -14.96 8.34
C TYR A 345 -20.50 -15.20 7.58
N LEU A 346 -21.64 -15.16 8.27
CA LEU A 346 -22.97 -15.25 7.64
C LEU A 346 -23.22 -14.10 6.67
N THR A 347 -22.89 -12.87 7.07
CA THR A 347 -23.00 -11.68 6.23
C THR A 347 -22.17 -11.81 4.95
N PHE A 348 -21.00 -12.44 5.02
CA PHE A 348 -20.19 -12.73 3.85
C PHE A 348 -20.86 -13.69 2.87
N TYR A 349 -21.47 -14.77 3.36
CA TYR A 349 -22.25 -15.71 2.52
C TYR A 349 -23.44 -15.01 1.86
N VAL A 350 -24.18 -14.19 2.61
CA VAL A 350 -25.29 -13.39 2.06
C VAL A 350 -24.80 -12.49 0.92
N ASN A 351 -23.64 -11.84 1.08
CA ASN A 351 -23.05 -10.99 0.03
C ASN A 351 -22.72 -11.79 -1.25
N ILE A 352 -22.25 -13.03 -1.14
CA ILE A 352 -21.99 -13.91 -2.28
C ILE A 352 -23.31 -14.27 -3.00
N LEU A 353 -24.31 -14.68 -2.23
CA LEU A 353 -25.62 -15.13 -2.74
C LEU A 353 -26.42 -14.02 -3.43
N LYS A 354 -26.13 -12.75 -3.11
CA LYS A 354 -26.71 -11.58 -3.79
C LYS A 354 -26.15 -11.35 -5.18
N CYS A 355 -25.01 -11.95 -5.55
CA CYS A 355 -24.30 -11.65 -6.80
C CYS A 355 -24.01 -12.89 -7.67
N PRO A 356 -25.00 -13.76 -7.96
CA PRO A 356 -24.74 -14.99 -8.71
C PRO A 356 -24.37 -14.74 -10.18
N SER A 357 -25.06 -13.80 -10.84
CA SER A 357 -24.80 -13.46 -12.24
C SER A 357 -23.40 -12.90 -12.46
N LEU A 358 -22.87 -12.15 -11.48
CA LEU A 358 -21.53 -11.58 -11.53
C LEU A 358 -20.46 -12.69 -11.51
N ILE A 359 -20.63 -13.70 -10.66
CA ILE A 359 -19.70 -14.83 -10.55
C ILE A 359 -19.72 -15.67 -11.83
N GLU A 360 -20.91 -15.94 -12.39
CA GLU A 360 -21.03 -16.67 -13.67
C GLU A 360 -20.37 -15.91 -14.83
N GLN A 361 -20.61 -14.60 -14.93
CA GLN A 361 -20.01 -13.76 -15.97
C GLN A 361 -18.48 -13.72 -15.85
N LEU A 362 -17.93 -13.60 -14.64
CA LEU A 362 -16.48 -13.65 -14.41
C LEU A 362 -15.88 -14.99 -14.84
N LEU A 363 -16.53 -16.10 -14.51
CA LEU A 363 -16.08 -17.43 -14.92
C LEU A 363 -16.10 -17.57 -16.45
N GLN A 364 -17.12 -17.04 -17.14
CA GLN A 364 -17.16 -17.03 -18.60
C GLN A 364 -16.05 -16.19 -19.21
N ILE A 365 -15.80 -14.99 -18.68
CA ILE A 365 -14.70 -14.11 -19.11
C ILE A 365 -13.36 -14.83 -18.95
N PHE A 366 -13.16 -15.45 -17.78
CA PHE A 366 -11.95 -16.17 -17.45
C PHE A 366 -11.76 -17.37 -18.38
N HIS A 367 -12.80 -18.19 -18.62
CA HIS A 367 -12.73 -19.31 -19.57
C HIS A 367 -12.37 -18.85 -20.99
N LYS A 368 -13.05 -17.81 -21.50
CA LYS A 368 -12.77 -17.26 -22.84
C LYS A 368 -11.32 -16.82 -22.97
N LYS A 369 -10.79 -16.07 -21.99
CA LYS A 369 -9.44 -15.50 -22.04
C LYS A 369 -8.34 -16.50 -21.69
N SER A 370 -8.60 -17.44 -20.78
CA SER A 370 -7.67 -18.51 -20.42
C SER A 370 -7.46 -19.52 -21.55
N CYS A 371 -8.47 -19.78 -22.39
CA CYS A 371 -8.30 -20.60 -23.61
C CYS A 371 -7.36 -19.95 -24.63
N LEU A 372 -7.25 -18.62 -24.65
CA LEU A 372 -6.35 -17.88 -25.54
C LEU A 372 -4.90 -17.90 -25.04
N ILE A 373 -4.69 -18.04 -23.73
CA ILE A 373 -3.38 -18.01 -23.06
C ILE A 373 -3.08 -19.41 -22.55
N LYS A 374 -2.34 -20.22 -23.31
CA LYS A 374 -1.93 -21.59 -22.94
C LYS A 374 -0.95 -21.60 -21.73
N ASN A 375 -1.46 -21.34 -20.52
CA ASN A 375 -0.67 -21.34 -19.29
C ASN A 375 -1.32 -22.24 -18.22
N SER A 376 -0.52 -23.14 -17.62
CA SER A 376 -0.92 -24.07 -16.55
C SER A 376 -1.36 -23.39 -15.24
N LYS A 377 -1.03 -22.10 -15.07
CA LYS A 377 -1.48 -21.27 -13.93
C LYS A 377 -2.99 -21.01 -13.94
N ASN A 378 -3.67 -21.16 -15.09
CA ASN A 378 -5.10 -20.90 -15.25
C ASN A 378 -6.00 -21.87 -14.45
N ILE A 379 -5.50 -23.05 -14.07
CA ILE A 379 -6.25 -24.07 -13.31
C ILE A 379 -6.50 -23.61 -11.87
N TYR A 380 -5.53 -22.96 -11.24
CA TYR A 380 -5.67 -22.47 -9.85
C TYR A 380 -6.71 -21.34 -9.73
N ILE A 381 -6.82 -20.50 -10.76
CA ILE A 381 -7.75 -19.37 -10.82
C ILE A 381 -9.19 -19.85 -10.95
N TYR A 382 -9.40 -20.84 -11.83
CA TYR A 382 -10.69 -21.51 -11.92
C TYR A 382 -11.07 -22.10 -10.56
N ASN A 383 -10.13 -22.73 -9.85
CA ASN A 383 -10.40 -23.34 -8.56
C ASN A 383 -10.75 -22.32 -7.46
N SER A 384 -10.15 -21.13 -7.44
CA SER A 384 -10.49 -20.10 -6.44
C SER A 384 -11.86 -19.48 -6.69
N MET A 385 -12.24 -19.27 -7.95
CA MET A 385 -13.59 -18.82 -8.29
C MET A 385 -14.65 -19.94 -8.20
N ASP A 386 -14.26 -21.20 -8.32
CA ASP A 386 -15.18 -22.34 -8.24
C ASP A 386 -15.84 -22.45 -6.87
N ASN A 387 -15.12 -22.14 -5.79
CA ASN A 387 -15.70 -22.14 -4.44
C ASN A 387 -16.86 -21.13 -4.31
N LEU A 388 -16.74 -19.94 -4.94
CA LEU A 388 -17.83 -18.96 -4.98
C LEU A 388 -19.03 -19.49 -5.78
N ARG A 389 -18.79 -20.23 -6.86
CA ARG A 389 -19.84 -20.87 -7.65
C ARG A 389 -20.53 -22.02 -6.91
N ILE A 390 -19.77 -22.88 -6.22
CA ILE A 390 -20.29 -24.00 -5.45
C ILE A 390 -21.30 -23.52 -4.40
N ILE A 391 -20.99 -22.41 -3.71
CA ILE A 391 -21.90 -21.79 -2.73
C ILE A 391 -23.21 -21.38 -3.39
N ASN A 392 -23.16 -20.69 -4.53
CA ASN A 392 -24.38 -20.32 -5.25
C ASN A 392 -25.18 -21.53 -5.72
N GLN A 393 -24.52 -22.56 -6.26
CA GLN A 393 -25.18 -23.77 -6.73
C GLN A 393 -25.85 -24.56 -5.59
N TYR A 394 -25.27 -24.54 -4.40
CA TYR A 394 -25.81 -25.23 -3.24
C TYR A 394 -26.97 -24.47 -2.59
N PHE A 395 -26.78 -23.19 -2.25
CA PHE A 395 -27.75 -22.44 -1.45
C PHE A 395 -28.90 -21.82 -2.27
N LEU A 396 -28.71 -21.47 -3.54
CA LEU A 396 -29.80 -20.86 -4.33
C LEU A 396 -31.01 -21.80 -4.49
N PRO A 397 -30.86 -23.11 -4.76
CA PRO A 397 -31.99 -24.05 -4.78
C PRO A 397 -32.68 -24.18 -3.41
N VAL A 398 -31.91 -24.20 -2.31
CA VAL A 398 -32.43 -24.28 -0.94
C VAL A 398 -33.27 -23.05 -0.61
N ILE A 399 -32.78 -21.86 -0.96
CA ILE A 399 -33.51 -20.60 -0.79
C ILE A 399 -34.77 -20.58 -1.67
N ALA A 400 -34.71 -21.10 -2.90
CA ALA A 400 -35.87 -21.20 -3.79
C ALA A 400 -36.94 -22.16 -3.22
N ALA A 401 -36.52 -23.28 -2.61
CA ALA A 401 -37.42 -24.20 -1.93
C ALA A 401 -38.07 -23.57 -0.68
N TYR A 402 -37.32 -22.77 0.09
CA TYR A 402 -37.86 -22.02 1.22
C TYR A 402 -38.87 -20.94 0.77
N LYS A 403 -38.59 -20.26 -0.34
CA LYS A 403 -39.52 -19.27 -0.92
C LYS A 403 -40.83 -19.92 -1.35
N SER A 404 -40.77 -21.12 -1.95
CA SER A 404 -41.96 -21.82 -2.42
C SER A 404 -42.79 -22.41 -1.28
N SER A 405 -42.15 -22.93 -0.21
CA SER A 405 -42.84 -23.43 0.97
C SER A 405 -43.55 -22.32 1.77
N ASN A 406 -42.89 -21.17 1.93
CA ASN A 406 -43.41 -20.05 2.73
C ASN A 406 -44.17 -19.00 1.91
N LYS A 407 -44.29 -19.16 0.60
CA LYS A 407 -44.97 -18.25 -0.34
C LYS A 407 -44.48 -16.79 -0.25
N VAL A 408 -43.20 -16.58 0.01
CA VAL A 408 -42.59 -15.25 0.10
C VAL A 408 -41.82 -14.94 -1.19
N SER A 409 -42.05 -13.77 -1.78
CA SER A 409 -41.35 -13.32 -3.00
C SER A 409 -39.90 -12.91 -2.73
N ASN A 410 -39.67 -12.17 -1.65
CA ASN A 410 -38.35 -11.67 -1.24
C ASN A 410 -38.01 -12.12 0.19
N VAL A 411 -36.83 -12.74 0.36
CA VAL A 411 -36.32 -13.19 1.65
C VAL A 411 -35.38 -12.10 2.18
N SER A 412 -35.53 -11.72 3.45
CA SER A 412 -34.64 -10.75 4.10
C SER A 412 -33.25 -11.34 4.35
N ASP A 413 -32.25 -10.49 4.55
CA ASP A 413 -30.87 -10.92 4.79
C ASP A 413 -30.74 -11.83 6.03
N GLU A 414 -31.51 -11.54 7.08
CA GLU A 414 -31.54 -12.34 8.32
C GLU A 414 -32.02 -13.77 8.06
N ILE A 415 -33.11 -13.93 7.31
CA ILE A 415 -33.66 -15.26 6.98
C ILE A 415 -32.69 -16.03 6.06
N ILE A 416 -31.95 -15.35 5.17
CA ILE A 416 -30.91 -16.01 4.37
C ILE A 416 -29.79 -16.50 5.27
N SER A 417 -29.36 -15.70 6.26
CA SER A 417 -28.35 -16.11 7.24
C SER A 417 -28.78 -17.34 8.03
N ASP A 418 -30.04 -17.40 8.46
CA ASP A 418 -30.59 -18.57 9.18
C ASP A 418 -30.56 -19.83 8.31
N ILE A 419 -31.02 -19.74 7.05
CA ILE A 419 -30.99 -20.85 6.10
C ILE A 419 -29.55 -21.32 5.84
N VAL A 420 -28.61 -20.39 5.72
CA VAL A 420 -27.19 -20.71 5.54
C VAL A 420 -26.64 -21.43 6.78
N HIS A 421 -26.98 -20.93 7.98
CA HIS A 421 -26.54 -21.51 9.24
C HIS A 421 -27.00 -22.98 9.40
N GLU A 422 -28.26 -23.27 9.10
CA GLU A 422 -28.83 -24.63 9.22
C GLU A 422 -28.23 -25.65 8.23
N ASN A 423 -27.63 -25.19 7.13
CA ASN A 423 -27.19 -26.06 6.03
C ASN A 423 -25.65 -26.09 5.83
N PHE A 424 -24.86 -25.59 6.79
CA PHE A 424 -23.39 -25.57 6.69
C PHE A 424 -22.75 -26.96 6.62
N GLU A 425 -23.26 -27.94 7.38
CA GLU A 425 -22.62 -29.25 7.55
C GLU A 425 -22.47 -30.03 6.24
N ASN A 426 -23.31 -29.74 5.25
CA ASN A 426 -23.35 -30.42 3.96
C ASN A 426 -22.55 -29.68 2.86
N LEU A 427 -21.94 -28.54 3.17
CA LEU A 427 -21.19 -27.75 2.20
C LEU A 427 -19.73 -28.25 2.11
N HIS A 428 -19.36 -28.82 0.97
CA HIS A 428 -17.98 -29.21 0.69
C HIS A 428 -17.31 -28.23 -0.28
N LEU A 429 -16.36 -27.43 0.24
CA LEU A 429 -15.53 -26.53 -0.55
C LEU A 429 -14.20 -27.19 -0.91
N ARG A 430 -13.60 -26.80 -2.05
CA ARG A 430 -12.23 -27.22 -2.37
C ARG A 430 -11.25 -26.51 -1.45
N CYS A 431 -10.35 -27.25 -0.82
CA CYS A 431 -9.25 -26.66 -0.06
C CYS A 431 -8.20 -26.10 -1.03
N LEU A 432 -7.82 -24.83 -0.85
CA LEU A 432 -6.83 -24.16 -1.68
C LEU A 432 -5.62 -23.81 -0.83
N SER A 433 -4.41 -24.00 -1.38
CA SER A 433 -3.21 -23.54 -0.71
C SER A 433 -3.17 -22.02 -0.72
N LEU A 434 -2.93 -21.44 0.47
CA LEU A 434 -2.68 -20.01 0.60
C LEU A 434 -1.34 -19.68 -0.05
N LYS A 435 -1.36 -18.76 -1.01
CA LYS A 435 -0.15 -18.23 -1.63
C LYS A 435 0.37 -17.08 -0.76
N THR A 436 1.47 -17.30 -0.05
CA THR A 436 2.26 -16.19 0.51
C THR A 436 3.00 -15.50 -0.62
N PHE A 437 2.86 -14.19 -0.71
CA PHE A 437 3.63 -13.40 -1.65
C PHE A 437 4.95 -13.02 -0.99
N GLU A 438 6.03 -13.67 -1.41
CA GLU A 438 7.38 -13.31 -0.99
C GLU A 438 7.74 -11.94 -1.54
N ASN A 439 8.24 -11.08 -0.66
CA ASN A 439 8.84 -9.84 -1.09
C ASN A 439 10.27 -10.11 -1.62
N LYS A 440 10.56 -9.60 -2.81
CA LYS A 440 11.91 -9.63 -3.40
C LYS A 440 12.35 -8.20 -3.58
N TYR A 441 13.62 -7.92 -3.27
CA TYR A 441 14.21 -6.60 -3.48
C TYR A 441 13.96 -6.13 -4.91
N ASN A 442 13.35 -4.95 -5.08
CA ASN A 442 12.89 -4.48 -6.38
C ASN A 442 13.97 -3.65 -7.07
N ASP A 443 15.02 -4.33 -7.53
CA ASP A 443 16.18 -3.73 -8.22
C ASP A 443 15.75 -2.79 -9.35
N LYS A 444 14.77 -3.20 -10.16
CA LYS A 444 14.32 -2.45 -11.34
C LYS A 444 13.67 -1.12 -10.96
N LEU A 445 12.78 -1.14 -9.97
CA LEU A 445 12.11 0.07 -9.51
C LEU A 445 13.11 1.06 -8.92
N ILE A 446 14.03 0.54 -8.11
CA ILE A 446 15.07 1.33 -7.47
C ILE A 446 16.00 1.93 -8.52
N GLU A 447 16.44 1.15 -9.51
CA GLU A 447 17.25 1.62 -10.63
C GLU A 447 16.56 2.76 -11.42
N ILE A 448 15.27 2.63 -11.72
CA ILE A 448 14.49 3.68 -12.39
C ILE A 448 14.50 4.97 -11.57
N LEU A 449 14.28 4.86 -10.26
CA LEU A 449 14.25 6.03 -9.37
C LEU A 449 15.62 6.68 -9.20
N ILE A 450 16.68 5.87 -9.04
CA ILE A 450 18.06 6.37 -8.95
C ILE A 450 18.48 7.07 -10.23
N ASN A 451 18.15 6.51 -11.40
CA ASN A 451 18.47 7.15 -12.68
C ASN A 451 17.83 8.55 -12.78
N ARG A 452 16.60 8.72 -12.25
CA ARG A 452 15.93 10.04 -12.17
C ARG A 452 16.54 10.97 -11.13
N ILE A 453 17.04 10.45 -10.02
CA ILE A 453 17.77 11.26 -9.03
C ILE A 453 19.12 11.69 -9.61
N GLY A 454 19.83 10.78 -10.27
CA GLY A 454 21.13 11.01 -10.89
C GLY A 454 21.09 12.08 -11.98
N THR A 455 20.02 12.15 -12.79
CA THR A 455 19.86 13.26 -13.75
C THR A 455 19.70 14.61 -13.05
N LYS A 456 18.92 14.68 -11.96
CA LYS A 456 18.75 15.91 -11.16
C LYS A 456 20.04 16.33 -10.46
N VAL A 457 20.78 15.38 -9.88
CA VAL A 457 22.08 15.64 -9.24
C VAL A 457 23.09 16.13 -10.27
N ARG A 458 23.13 15.51 -11.46
CA ARG A 458 24.02 15.92 -12.54
C ARG A 458 23.72 17.35 -13.00
N HIS A 459 22.44 17.71 -13.18
CA HIS A 459 22.05 19.08 -13.52
C HIS A 459 22.48 20.09 -12.44
N HIS A 460 22.23 19.78 -11.16
CA HIS A 460 22.66 20.67 -10.08
C HIS A 460 24.18 20.82 -9.96
N LEU A 461 24.93 19.72 -10.15
CA LEU A 461 26.39 19.78 -10.14
C LEU A 461 26.95 20.53 -11.36
N THR A 462 26.33 20.41 -12.53
CA THR A 462 26.74 21.21 -13.70
C THR A 462 26.47 22.69 -13.52
N ASP A 463 25.37 23.06 -12.85
CA ASP A 463 25.05 24.46 -12.56
C ASP A 463 26.07 25.02 -11.54
N ILE A 464 26.41 24.25 -10.50
CA ILE A 464 27.40 24.65 -9.48
C ILE A 464 28.83 24.75 -10.04
N CYS A 465 29.19 23.92 -11.02
CA CYS A 465 30.52 23.97 -11.66
C CYS A 465 30.64 25.04 -12.75
N GLN A 466 29.54 25.67 -13.17
CA GLN A 466 29.54 26.77 -14.15
C GLN A 466 29.66 28.15 -13.50
N ASP A 467 29.24 28.28 -12.24
CA ASP A 467 29.54 29.41 -11.34
C ASP A 467 30.94 29.28 -10.72
#